data_AF-A0A7X4GYU9-F1
#
_entry.id   AF-A0A7X4GYU9-F1
#
_cell.length_a   1.000
_cell.length_b   1.000
_cell.length_c   1.000
_cell.angle_alpha   90.00
_cell.angle_beta   90.00
_cell.angle_gamma   90.00
#
_symmetry.space_group_name_H-M   'P 1'
#
loop_
_entity.id
_entity.type
_entity.pdbx_description
1 polymer ?
#
loop_
_entity_poly.entity_id
_entity_poly.type
_entity_poly.pdbx_seq_one_letter_code
_entity_poly.pdbx_strand_id
1 'polypeptide(L)'
;MEEITSTIGNNTNNAAQGQGEAESALQMATTGGDVVQRVIAAMDKVSDGSTRMTEVIATIEGIAFQTNILALNAAVEAARAGEQGRGFAVVASEVRALAQRCAAASQEIRNLIMGSVSDIGSGAAAVDEAGRAMSGISESIGRVSGIMREVVAASVEQRAGVEQVNAAIISMDDVTQQNAALVEQATAAAHALAEQAEGLRATVARFKVDSLTSADRQPVKLLN
;
A
#
# COMPACT_ATOMS: atom_id res chain seq x y z
N MET A 1 -31.96 -6.85 0.49
CA MET A 1 -31.14 -7.79 1.30
C MET A 1 -30.20 -8.62 0.44
N GLU A 2 -30.68 -9.20 -0.67
CA GLU A 2 -29.80 -9.86 -1.65
C GLU A 2 -28.70 -8.94 -2.19
N GLU A 3 -29.02 -7.69 -2.51
CA GLU A 3 -28.04 -6.73 -3.02
C GLU A 3 -26.93 -6.44 -2.00
N ILE A 4 -27.28 -6.20 -0.72
CA ILE A 4 -26.31 -6.00 0.36
C ILE A 4 -25.43 -7.25 0.56
N THR A 5 -26.04 -8.43 0.56
CA THR A 5 -25.31 -9.70 0.72
C THR A 5 -24.33 -9.93 -0.45
N SER A 6 -24.76 -9.57 -1.68
CA SER A 6 -23.93 -9.60 -2.88
C SER A 6 -22.77 -8.61 -2.77
N THR A 7 -23.00 -7.37 -2.34
CA THR A 7 -21.95 -6.37 -2.14
C THR A 7 -20.93 -6.82 -1.11
N ILE A 8 -21.35 -7.41 0.01
CA ILE A 8 -20.44 -7.94 1.04
C ILE A 8 -19.60 -9.11 0.48
N GLY A 9 -20.21 -10.00 -0.30
CA GLY A 9 -19.51 -11.07 -1.00
C GLY A 9 -18.45 -10.55 -1.98
N ASN A 10 -18.81 -9.56 -2.79
CA ASN A 10 -17.87 -8.88 -3.69
C ASN A 10 -16.74 -8.20 -2.93
N ASN A 11 -17.03 -7.54 -1.80
CA ASN A 11 -16.01 -6.90 -0.97
C ASN A 11 -14.99 -7.92 -0.40
N THR A 12 -15.49 -9.07 0.04
CA THR A 12 -14.65 -10.18 0.52
C THR A 12 -13.73 -10.70 -0.59
N ASN A 13 -14.28 -10.92 -1.79
CA ASN A 13 -13.52 -11.39 -2.95
C ASN A 13 -12.48 -10.36 -3.39
N ASN A 14 -12.85 -9.08 -3.45
CA ASN A 14 -11.95 -7.98 -3.82
C ASN A 14 -10.81 -7.83 -2.82
N ALA A 15 -11.09 -7.95 -1.52
CA ALA A 15 -10.05 -7.89 -0.48
C ALA A 15 -9.09 -9.09 -0.57
N ALA A 16 -9.61 -10.31 -0.83
CA ALA A 16 -8.78 -11.48 -1.06
C ALA A 16 -7.90 -11.34 -2.32
N GLN A 17 -8.45 -10.80 -3.41
CA GLN A 17 -7.67 -10.51 -4.62
C GLN A 17 -6.59 -9.45 -4.35
N GLY A 18 -6.95 -8.36 -3.66
CA GLY A 18 -6.01 -7.31 -3.26
C GLY A 18 -4.88 -7.84 -2.37
N GLN A 19 -5.16 -8.82 -1.52
CA GLN A 19 -4.13 -9.51 -0.75
C GLN A 19 -3.13 -10.24 -1.66
N GLY A 20 -3.61 -10.98 -2.67
CA GLY A 20 -2.74 -11.66 -3.63
C GLY A 20 -1.88 -10.70 -4.45
N GLU A 21 -2.44 -9.55 -4.86
CA GLU A 21 -1.70 -8.49 -5.54
C GLU A 21 -0.62 -7.88 -4.63
N ALA A 22 -0.94 -7.65 -3.36
CA ALA A 22 0.02 -7.17 -2.36
C ALA A 22 1.17 -8.18 -2.15
N GLU A 23 0.88 -9.49 -2.07
CA GLU A 23 1.91 -10.53 -1.96
C GLU A 23 2.84 -10.56 -3.18
N SER A 24 2.28 -10.44 -4.39
CA SER A 24 3.06 -10.33 -5.63
C SER A 24 3.95 -9.07 -5.64
N ALA A 25 3.41 -7.94 -5.23
CA ALA A 25 4.15 -6.69 -5.12
C ALA A 25 5.29 -6.77 -4.09
N LEU A 26 5.07 -7.46 -2.96
CA LEU A 26 6.09 -7.69 -1.95
C LEU A 26 7.23 -8.56 -2.49
N GLN A 27 6.91 -9.60 -3.27
CA GLN A 27 7.91 -10.45 -3.92
C GLN A 27 8.76 -9.65 -4.93
N MET A 28 8.12 -8.76 -5.71
CA MET A 28 8.83 -7.87 -6.63
C MET A 28 9.73 -6.88 -5.88
N ALA A 29 9.26 -6.29 -4.80
CA ALA A 29 10.05 -5.37 -3.98
C ALA A 29 11.27 -6.07 -3.34
N THR A 30 11.08 -7.31 -2.86
CA THR A 30 12.18 -8.14 -2.32
C THR A 30 13.22 -8.43 -3.40
N THR A 31 12.77 -8.87 -4.58
CA THR A 31 13.66 -9.14 -5.71
C THR A 31 14.40 -7.87 -6.16
N GLY A 32 13.71 -6.71 -6.13
CA GLY A 32 14.31 -5.39 -6.39
C GLY A 32 15.40 -5.05 -5.37
N GLY A 33 15.16 -5.32 -4.08
CA GLY A 33 16.15 -5.19 -3.02
C GLY A 33 17.40 -6.02 -3.27
N ASP A 34 17.24 -7.29 -3.67
CA ASP A 34 18.36 -8.18 -4.00
C ASP A 34 19.18 -7.70 -5.21
N VAL A 35 18.51 -7.12 -6.22
CA VAL A 35 19.18 -6.50 -7.37
C VAL A 35 20.01 -5.30 -6.91
N VAL A 36 19.44 -4.42 -6.09
CA VAL A 36 20.14 -3.25 -5.54
C VAL A 36 21.38 -3.68 -4.76
N GLN A 37 21.28 -4.68 -3.89
CA GLN A 37 22.41 -5.21 -3.13
C GLN A 37 23.52 -5.76 -4.03
N ARG A 38 23.17 -6.45 -5.12
CA ARG A 38 24.15 -6.91 -6.11
C ARG A 38 24.84 -5.75 -6.84
N VAL A 39 24.12 -4.67 -7.13
CA VAL A 39 24.71 -3.47 -7.75
C VAL A 39 25.69 -2.78 -6.82
N ILE A 40 25.36 -2.64 -5.53
CA ILE A 40 26.27 -2.08 -4.51
C ILE A 40 27.56 -2.93 -4.46
N ALA A 41 27.44 -4.25 -4.34
CA ALA A 41 28.59 -5.14 -4.31
C ALA A 41 29.43 -5.09 -5.60
N ALA A 42 28.82 -4.82 -6.76
CA ALA A 42 29.54 -4.62 -8.01
C ALA A 42 30.29 -3.27 -8.02
N MET A 43 29.67 -2.20 -7.52
CA MET A 43 30.32 -0.89 -7.38
C MET A 43 31.52 -0.93 -6.45
N ASP A 44 31.42 -1.63 -5.32
CA ASP A 44 32.53 -1.83 -4.39
C ASP A 44 33.73 -2.52 -5.08
N LYS A 45 33.47 -3.57 -5.87
CA LYS A 45 34.52 -4.24 -6.66
C LYS A 45 35.18 -3.32 -7.68
N VAL A 46 34.42 -2.44 -8.32
CA VAL A 46 34.98 -1.46 -9.28
C VAL A 46 35.78 -0.39 -8.54
N SER A 47 35.36 0.03 -7.35
CA SER A 47 36.10 0.96 -6.48
C SER A 47 37.45 0.38 -6.04
N ASP A 48 37.45 -0.87 -5.58
CA ASP A 48 38.67 -1.61 -5.23
C ASP A 48 39.61 -1.76 -6.44
N GLY A 49 39.05 -2.07 -7.61
CA GLY A 49 39.79 -2.17 -8.87
C GLY A 49 40.46 -0.85 -9.25
N SER A 50 39.74 0.27 -9.12
CA SER A 50 40.25 1.62 -9.40
C SER A 50 41.37 2.02 -8.43
N THR A 51 41.27 1.61 -7.15
CA THR A 51 42.32 1.85 -6.16
C THR A 51 43.62 1.13 -6.55
N ARG A 52 43.52 -0.15 -6.93
CA ARG A 52 44.69 -0.91 -7.44
C ARG A 52 45.28 -0.30 -8.70
N MET A 53 44.45 0.19 -9.62
CA MET A 53 44.95 0.91 -10.81
C MET A 53 45.75 2.14 -10.42
N THR A 54 45.32 2.89 -9.40
CA THR A 54 46.06 4.07 -8.89
C THR A 54 47.46 3.69 -8.38
N GLU A 55 47.61 2.55 -7.71
CA GLU A 55 48.90 2.03 -7.25
C GLU A 55 49.81 1.62 -8.42
N VAL A 56 49.24 0.97 -9.45
CA VAL A 56 49.97 0.58 -10.67
C VAL A 56 50.46 1.83 -11.41
N ILE A 57 49.61 2.85 -11.57
CA ILE A 57 49.97 4.11 -12.22
C ILE A 57 51.07 4.84 -11.43
N ALA A 58 51.02 4.82 -10.10
CA ALA A 58 52.09 5.39 -9.27
C ALA A 58 53.43 4.67 -9.49
N THR A 59 53.41 3.34 -9.69
CA THR A 59 54.61 2.56 -10.02
C THR A 59 55.16 2.94 -11.40
N ILE A 60 54.30 3.10 -12.41
CA ILE A 60 54.71 3.52 -13.76
C ILE A 60 55.32 4.93 -13.73
N GLU A 61 54.73 5.86 -12.99
CA GLU A 61 55.27 7.21 -12.78
C GLU A 61 56.66 7.15 -12.13
N GLY A 62 56.85 6.26 -11.14
CA GLY A 62 58.16 5.99 -10.54
C GLY A 62 59.20 5.45 -11.53
N ILE A 63 58.81 4.52 -12.42
CA ILE A 63 59.68 3.99 -13.48
C ILE A 63 60.04 5.09 -14.49
N ALA A 64 59.07 5.92 -14.88
CA ALA A 64 59.30 7.05 -15.77
C ALA A 64 60.29 8.05 -15.14
N PHE A 65 60.14 8.35 -13.85
CA PHE A 65 61.08 9.20 -13.12
C PHE A 65 62.50 8.60 -13.08
N GLN A 66 62.64 7.32 -12.73
CA GLN A 66 63.93 6.63 -12.73
C GLN A 66 64.59 6.63 -14.12
N THR A 67 63.80 6.39 -15.18
CA THR A 67 64.26 6.42 -16.57
C THR A 67 64.75 7.82 -16.97
N ASN A 68 64.03 8.86 -16.54
CA ASN A 68 64.44 10.25 -16.76
C ASN A 68 65.77 10.59 -16.06
N ILE A 69 66.02 10.08 -14.84
CA ILE A 69 67.30 10.24 -14.13
C ILE A 69 68.43 9.46 -14.83
N LEU A 70 68.18 8.22 -15.26
CA LEU A 70 69.14 7.42 -16.02
C LEU A 70 69.54 8.11 -17.33
N ALA A 71 68.57 8.65 -18.06
CA ALA A 71 68.79 9.39 -19.30
C ALA A 71 69.60 10.67 -19.07
N LEU A 72 69.34 11.39 -17.98
CA LEU A 72 70.15 12.56 -17.58
C LEU A 72 71.60 12.15 -17.31
N ASN A 73 71.83 11.08 -16.54
CA ASN A 73 73.18 10.58 -16.27
C ASN A 73 73.91 10.17 -17.55
N ALA A 74 73.22 9.50 -18.48
CA ALA A 74 73.77 9.12 -19.78
C ALA A 74 74.13 10.35 -20.63
N ALA A 75 73.30 11.40 -20.61
CA ALA A 75 73.61 12.66 -21.31
C ALA A 75 74.86 13.35 -20.74
N VAL A 76 75.05 13.32 -19.41
CA VAL A 76 76.25 13.85 -18.76
C VAL A 76 77.50 13.06 -19.16
N GLU A 77 77.44 11.72 -19.15
CA GLU A 77 78.59 10.89 -19.54
C GLU A 77 78.91 11.03 -21.03
N ALA A 78 77.88 11.16 -21.88
CA ALA A 78 78.06 11.45 -23.30
C ALA A 78 78.75 12.80 -23.54
N ALA A 79 78.40 13.84 -22.78
CA ALA A 79 79.09 15.13 -22.82
C ALA A 79 80.56 15.01 -22.38
N ARG A 80 80.83 14.16 -21.37
CA ARG A 80 82.18 13.89 -20.87
C ARG A 80 83.07 13.17 -21.88
N ALA A 81 82.49 12.30 -22.71
CA ALA A 81 83.20 11.59 -23.79
C ALA A 81 83.49 12.46 -25.03
N GLY A 82 83.03 13.72 -25.07
CA GLY A 82 83.28 14.66 -26.16
C GLY A 82 82.70 14.18 -27.51
N GLU A 83 83.48 14.27 -28.58
CA GLU A 83 83.04 13.90 -29.94
C GLU A 83 82.59 12.43 -30.05
N GLN A 84 83.19 11.52 -29.27
CA GLN A 84 82.84 10.09 -29.29
C GLN A 84 81.47 9.82 -28.64
N GLY A 85 80.97 10.75 -27.83
CA GLY A 85 79.69 10.64 -27.14
C GLY A 85 78.49 11.21 -27.91
N ARG A 86 78.67 11.84 -29.08
CA ARG A 86 77.58 12.55 -29.78
C ARG A 86 76.37 11.65 -30.09
N GLY A 87 76.61 10.41 -30.53
CA GLY A 87 75.52 9.46 -30.79
C GLY A 87 74.76 9.08 -29.50
N PHE A 88 75.47 8.86 -28.40
CA PHE A 88 74.87 8.57 -27.10
C PHE A 88 74.08 9.75 -26.52
N ALA A 89 74.54 10.99 -26.75
CA ALA A 89 73.84 12.19 -26.30
C ALA A 89 72.45 12.33 -26.93
N VAL A 90 72.32 12.01 -28.22
CA VAL A 90 71.02 12.04 -28.92
C VAL A 90 70.08 10.99 -28.35
N VAL A 91 70.56 9.75 -28.17
CA VAL A 91 69.75 8.68 -27.56
C VAL A 91 69.31 9.03 -26.14
N ALA A 92 70.21 9.59 -25.33
CA ALA A 92 69.90 10.03 -23.98
C ALA A 92 68.81 11.12 -23.96
N SER A 93 68.85 12.09 -24.89
CA SER A 93 67.81 13.11 -25.04
C SER A 93 66.45 12.50 -25.41
N GLU A 94 66.42 11.54 -26.34
CA GLU A 94 65.18 10.90 -26.78
C GLU A 94 64.56 10.03 -25.66
N VAL A 95 65.39 9.26 -24.94
CA VAL A 95 64.93 8.48 -23.77
C VAL A 95 64.38 9.40 -22.69
N ARG A 96 65.02 10.55 -22.47
CA ARG A 96 64.52 11.55 -21.51
C ARG A 96 63.16 12.12 -21.93
N ALA A 97 63.00 12.50 -23.19
CA ALA A 97 61.74 13.00 -23.72
C ALA A 97 60.62 11.94 -23.61
N LEU A 98 60.94 10.67 -23.90
CA LEU A 98 59.99 9.56 -23.74
C LEU A 98 59.58 9.36 -22.28
N ALA A 99 60.54 9.43 -21.34
CA ALA A 99 60.27 9.31 -19.92
C ALA A 99 59.35 10.44 -19.42
N GLN A 100 59.58 11.69 -19.83
CA GLN A 100 58.71 12.82 -19.50
C GLN A 100 57.30 12.66 -20.07
N ARG A 101 57.17 12.18 -21.31
CA ARG A 101 55.87 11.87 -21.92
C ARG A 101 55.13 10.76 -21.17
N CYS A 102 55.84 9.72 -20.73
CA CYS A 102 55.27 8.63 -19.93
C CYS A 102 54.76 9.13 -18.57
N ALA A 103 55.50 10.00 -17.89
CA ALA A 103 55.07 10.61 -16.63
C ALA A 103 53.81 11.47 -16.81
N ALA A 104 53.77 12.31 -17.86
CA ALA A 104 52.60 13.14 -18.17
C ALA A 104 51.35 12.29 -18.46
N ALA A 105 51.48 11.24 -19.28
CA ALA A 105 50.39 10.32 -19.57
C ALA A 105 49.91 9.55 -18.33
N SER A 106 50.85 9.13 -17.46
CA SER A 106 50.52 8.46 -16.19
C SER A 106 49.70 9.38 -15.28
N GLN A 107 50.06 10.66 -15.20
CA GLN A 107 49.31 11.64 -14.42
C GLN A 107 47.90 11.90 -14.97
N GLU A 108 47.75 11.94 -16.29
CA GLU A 108 46.43 12.06 -16.94
C GLU A 108 45.54 10.86 -16.62
N ILE A 109 46.08 9.63 -16.72
CA ILE A 109 45.35 8.40 -16.37
C ILE A 109 44.97 8.40 -14.89
N ARG A 110 45.87 8.83 -13.99
CA ARG A 110 45.57 8.96 -12.55
C ARG A 110 44.36 9.86 -12.32
N ASN A 111 44.30 11.01 -13.00
CA ASN A 111 43.19 11.96 -12.86
C ASN A 111 41.86 11.35 -13.34
N LEU A 112 41.86 10.62 -14.46
CA LEU A 112 40.67 9.93 -14.96
C LEU A 112 40.17 8.85 -13.99
N ILE A 113 41.09 8.10 -13.37
CA ILE A 113 40.74 7.09 -12.37
C ILE A 113 40.14 7.76 -11.13
N MET A 114 40.72 8.86 -10.63
CA MET A 114 40.17 9.58 -9.48
C MET A 114 38.76 10.14 -9.76
N GLY A 115 38.52 10.65 -10.97
CA GLY A 115 37.17 11.04 -11.41
C GLY A 115 36.20 9.85 -11.39
N SER A 116 36.62 8.71 -11.93
CA SER A 116 35.81 7.48 -11.94
C SER A 116 35.47 7.00 -10.52
N VAL A 117 36.40 7.07 -9.57
CA VAL A 117 36.15 6.72 -8.16
C VAL A 117 35.10 7.65 -7.54
N SER A 118 35.17 8.95 -7.81
CA SER A 118 34.19 9.93 -7.35
C SER A 118 32.79 9.63 -7.90
N ASP A 119 32.69 9.30 -9.19
CA ASP A 119 31.42 8.98 -9.85
C ASP A 119 30.82 7.68 -9.30
N ILE A 120 31.65 6.66 -9.06
CA ILE A 120 31.22 5.40 -8.41
C ILE A 120 30.71 5.67 -7.01
N GLY A 121 31.40 6.49 -6.20
CA GLY A 121 30.95 6.86 -4.86
C GLY A 121 29.60 7.57 -4.87
N SER A 122 29.39 8.48 -5.82
CA SER A 122 28.10 9.17 -6.01
C SER A 122 27.00 8.20 -6.44
N GLY A 123 27.31 7.26 -7.35
CA GLY A 123 26.41 6.20 -7.78
C GLY A 123 26.01 5.26 -6.64
N ALA A 124 26.97 4.88 -5.78
CA ALA A 124 26.71 4.04 -4.62
C ALA A 124 25.71 4.68 -3.65
N ALA A 125 25.83 5.99 -3.40
CA ALA A 125 24.89 6.72 -2.56
C ALA A 125 23.46 6.73 -3.14
N ALA A 126 23.32 6.95 -4.45
CA ALA A 126 22.02 6.92 -5.12
C ALA A 126 21.38 5.51 -5.10
N VAL A 127 22.19 4.47 -5.25
CA VAL A 127 21.72 3.07 -5.19
C VAL A 127 21.33 2.68 -3.76
N ASP A 128 22.05 3.15 -2.73
CA ASP A 128 21.67 2.95 -1.32
C ASP A 128 20.32 3.61 -1.01
N GLU A 129 20.09 4.84 -1.49
CA GLU A 129 18.78 5.52 -1.39
C GLU A 129 17.67 4.70 -2.05
N ALA A 130 17.91 4.16 -3.25
CA ALA A 130 16.97 3.26 -3.92
C ALA A 130 16.68 1.99 -3.09
N GLY A 131 17.68 1.42 -2.42
CA GLY A 131 17.53 0.28 -1.50
C GLY A 131 16.64 0.60 -0.30
N ARG A 132 16.80 1.79 0.30
CA ARG A 132 15.93 2.27 1.38
C ARG A 132 14.51 2.49 0.90
N ALA A 133 14.33 3.04 -0.29
CA ALA A 133 13.01 3.21 -0.90
C ALA A 133 12.30 1.87 -1.13
N MET A 134 13.00 0.83 -1.61
CA MET A 134 12.44 -0.53 -1.76
C MET A 134 12.02 -1.13 -0.42
N SER A 135 12.78 -0.88 0.65
CA SER A 135 12.43 -1.32 2.00
C SER A 135 11.16 -0.62 2.50
N GLY A 136 11.03 0.68 2.28
CA GLY A 136 9.81 1.44 2.61
C GLY A 136 8.57 1.02 1.80
N ILE A 137 8.75 0.65 0.54
CA ILE A 137 7.70 0.05 -0.29
C ILE A 137 7.24 -1.28 0.31
N SER A 138 8.18 -2.15 0.70
CA SER A 138 7.87 -3.46 1.30
C SER A 138 7.05 -3.32 2.59
N GLU A 139 7.42 -2.36 3.45
CA GLU A 139 6.66 -2.04 4.66
C GLU A 139 5.24 -1.54 4.34
N SER A 140 5.12 -0.67 3.35
CA SER A 140 3.83 -0.10 2.92
C SER A 140 2.89 -1.17 2.36
N ILE A 141 3.42 -2.08 1.55
CA ILE A 141 2.69 -3.25 1.02
C ILE A 141 2.26 -4.18 2.16
N GLY A 142 3.13 -4.39 3.16
CA GLY A 142 2.80 -5.15 4.36
C GLY A 142 1.59 -4.56 5.11
N ARG A 143 1.51 -3.23 5.24
CA ARG A 143 0.33 -2.55 5.81
C ARG A 143 -0.92 -2.75 4.97
N VAL A 144 -0.83 -2.65 3.64
CA VAL A 144 -1.96 -2.91 2.73
C VAL A 144 -2.48 -4.34 2.89
N SER A 145 -1.59 -5.33 2.95
CA SER A 145 -1.95 -6.73 3.23
C SER A 145 -2.68 -6.88 4.58
N GLY A 146 -2.23 -6.15 5.61
CA GLY A 146 -2.91 -6.09 6.90
C GLY A 146 -4.34 -5.54 6.80
N ILE A 147 -4.52 -4.40 6.12
CA ILE A 147 -5.83 -3.79 5.89
C ILE A 147 -6.75 -4.74 5.14
N MET A 148 -6.26 -5.44 4.11
CA MET A 148 -7.09 -6.39 3.35
C MET A 148 -7.59 -7.54 4.24
N ARG A 149 -6.76 -8.04 5.16
CA ARG A 149 -7.19 -9.05 6.15
C ARG A 149 -8.28 -8.51 7.07
N GLU A 150 -8.16 -7.27 7.52
CA GLU A 150 -9.20 -6.61 8.34
C GLU A 150 -10.50 -6.43 7.56
N VAL A 151 -10.44 -6.06 6.28
CA VAL A 151 -11.63 -5.93 5.41
C VAL A 151 -12.32 -7.26 5.21
N VAL A 152 -11.58 -8.35 5.01
CA VAL A 152 -12.14 -9.71 4.93
C VAL A 152 -12.85 -10.06 6.24
N ALA A 153 -12.20 -9.85 7.39
CA ALA A 153 -12.79 -10.14 8.70
C ALA A 153 -14.06 -9.32 8.94
N ALA A 154 -14.04 -8.01 8.67
CA ALA A 154 -15.19 -7.14 8.82
C ALA A 154 -16.33 -7.53 7.87
N SER A 155 -16.02 -7.97 6.65
CA SER A 155 -17.03 -8.41 5.67
C SER A 155 -17.71 -9.71 6.12
N VAL A 156 -16.98 -10.63 6.75
CA VAL A 156 -17.56 -11.85 7.35
C VAL A 156 -18.51 -11.49 8.51
N GLU A 157 -18.11 -10.55 9.37
CA GLU A 157 -18.97 -10.07 10.46
C GLU A 157 -20.23 -9.35 9.94
N GLN A 158 -20.07 -8.48 8.92
CA GLN A 158 -21.20 -7.82 8.27
C GLN A 158 -22.18 -8.82 7.67
N ARG A 159 -21.68 -9.90 7.04
CA ARG A 159 -22.55 -10.96 6.50
C ARG A 159 -23.39 -11.61 7.60
N ALA A 160 -22.77 -11.96 8.73
CA ALA A 160 -23.50 -12.53 9.86
C ALA A 160 -24.54 -11.54 10.42
N GLY A 161 -24.20 -10.25 10.51
CA GLY A 161 -25.14 -9.20 10.92
C GLY A 161 -26.34 -9.06 9.98
N VAL A 162 -26.11 -9.14 8.66
CA VAL A 162 -27.18 -9.10 7.65
C VAL A 162 -28.09 -10.33 7.76
N GLU A 163 -27.54 -11.52 8.01
CA GLU A 163 -28.35 -12.72 8.24
C GLU A 163 -29.27 -12.57 9.46
N GLN A 164 -28.79 -11.96 10.55
CA GLN A 164 -29.62 -11.66 11.72
C GLN A 164 -30.73 -10.64 11.43
N VAL A 165 -30.42 -9.56 10.71
CA VAL A 165 -31.43 -8.58 10.28
C VAL A 165 -32.48 -9.25 9.40
N ASN A 166 -32.09 -10.20 8.54
CA ASN A 166 -33.03 -10.95 7.71
C ASN A 166 -34.03 -11.73 8.54
N ALA A 167 -33.54 -12.46 9.53
CA ALA A 167 -34.40 -13.23 10.44
C ALA A 167 -35.37 -12.32 11.20
N ALA A 168 -34.91 -11.14 11.65
CA ALA A 168 -35.77 -10.16 12.32
C ALA A 168 -36.86 -9.61 11.40
N ILE A 169 -36.55 -9.33 10.13
CA ILE A 169 -37.53 -8.85 9.14
C ILE A 169 -38.59 -9.91 8.87
N ILE A 170 -38.20 -11.18 8.71
CA ILE A 170 -39.16 -12.29 8.53
C ILE A 170 -40.09 -12.40 9.74
N SER A 171 -39.55 -12.32 10.96
CA SER A 171 -40.37 -12.32 12.18
C SER A 171 -41.30 -11.11 12.29
N MET A 172 -40.87 -9.93 11.84
CA MET A 172 -41.74 -8.75 11.77
C MET A 172 -42.85 -8.91 10.75
N ASP A 173 -42.59 -9.54 9.61
CA ASP A 173 -43.62 -9.85 8.61
C ASP A 173 -44.68 -10.79 9.19
N ASP A 174 -44.27 -11.85 9.89
CA ASP A 174 -45.18 -12.78 10.57
C ASP A 174 -46.11 -12.05 11.57
N VAL A 175 -45.55 -11.19 12.42
CA VAL A 175 -46.34 -10.39 13.39
C VAL A 175 -47.25 -9.40 12.66
N THR A 176 -46.79 -8.83 11.55
CA THR A 176 -47.59 -7.89 10.74
C THR A 176 -48.78 -8.59 10.10
N GLN A 177 -48.59 -9.79 9.54
CA GLN A 177 -49.68 -10.61 9.01
C GLN A 177 -50.64 -11.07 10.11
N GLN A 178 -50.11 -11.46 11.28
CA GLN A 178 -50.95 -11.80 12.42
C GLN A 178 -51.80 -10.61 12.89
N ASN A 179 -51.22 -9.40 12.94
CA ASN A 179 -51.96 -8.19 13.28
C ASN A 179 -53.05 -7.88 12.25
N ALA A 180 -52.79 -8.08 10.95
CA ALA A 180 -53.81 -7.93 9.91
C ALA A 180 -54.97 -8.91 10.12
N ALA A 181 -54.68 -10.19 10.38
CA ALA A 181 -55.69 -11.21 10.67
C ALA A 181 -56.50 -10.89 11.95
N LEU A 182 -55.84 -10.40 13.00
CA LEU A 182 -56.51 -9.97 14.23
C LEU A 182 -57.44 -8.78 13.99
N VAL A 183 -57.05 -7.83 13.13
CA VAL A 183 -57.91 -6.70 12.74
C VAL A 183 -59.13 -7.17 11.95
N GLU A 184 -58.97 -8.13 11.03
CA GLU A 184 -60.11 -8.73 10.32
C GLU A 184 -61.07 -9.41 11.30
N GLN A 185 -60.55 -10.22 12.22
CA GLN A 185 -61.35 -10.88 13.26
C GLN A 185 -62.07 -9.87 14.17
N ALA A 186 -61.37 -8.81 14.60
CA ALA A 186 -61.95 -7.75 15.43
C ALA A 186 -63.05 -6.99 14.69
N THR A 187 -62.87 -6.73 13.39
CA THR A 187 -63.87 -6.07 12.53
C THR A 187 -65.11 -6.95 12.39
N ALA A 188 -64.93 -8.25 12.15
CA ALA A 188 -66.04 -9.21 12.09
C ALA A 188 -66.79 -9.30 13.43
N ALA A 189 -66.08 -9.34 14.56
CA ALA A 189 -66.67 -9.32 15.89
C ALA A 189 -67.44 -8.02 16.17
N ALA A 190 -66.91 -6.87 15.77
CA ALA A 190 -67.58 -5.59 15.89
C ALA A 190 -68.88 -5.55 15.07
N HIS A 191 -68.89 -6.07 13.85
CA HIS A 191 -70.10 -6.20 13.03
C HIS A 191 -71.15 -7.13 13.68
N ALA A 192 -70.73 -8.29 14.18
CA ALA A 192 -71.65 -9.22 14.86
C ALA A 192 -72.26 -8.61 16.14
N LEU A 193 -71.46 -7.87 16.92
CA LEU A 193 -71.95 -7.14 18.09
C LEU A 193 -72.93 -6.02 17.71
N ALA A 194 -72.66 -5.30 16.62
CA ALA A 194 -73.58 -4.28 16.11
C ALA A 194 -74.92 -4.89 15.66
N GLU A 195 -74.90 -6.03 14.96
CA GLU A 195 -76.13 -6.75 14.59
C GLU A 195 -76.92 -7.23 15.81
N GLN A 196 -76.25 -7.79 16.84
CA GLN A 196 -76.93 -8.21 18.07
C GLN A 196 -77.55 -7.03 18.83
N ALA A 197 -76.84 -5.91 18.93
CA ALA A 197 -77.35 -4.70 19.55
C ALA A 197 -78.60 -4.17 18.82
N GLU A 198 -78.59 -4.19 17.49
CA GLU A 198 -79.74 -3.78 16.67
C GLU A 198 -80.92 -4.75 16.83
N GLY A 199 -80.67 -6.07 16.89
CA GLY A 199 -81.68 -7.09 17.18
C GLY A 199 -82.32 -6.93 18.56
N LEU A 200 -81.52 -6.66 19.59
CA LEU A 200 -82.02 -6.35 20.95
C LEU A 200 -82.87 -5.08 20.94
N ARG A 201 -82.42 -4.01 20.27
CA ARG A 201 -83.18 -2.76 20.11
C ARG A 201 -84.54 -2.99 19.47
N ALA A 202 -84.58 -3.77 18.39
CA ALA A 202 -85.81 -4.15 17.69
C ALA A 202 -86.76 -4.98 18.59
N THR A 203 -86.20 -5.85 19.43
CA THR A 203 -86.98 -6.67 20.37
C THR A 203 -87.60 -5.82 21.47
N VAL A 204 -86.83 -4.90 22.07
CA VAL A 204 -87.33 -3.96 23.08
C VAL A 204 -88.42 -3.05 22.49
N ALA A 205 -88.28 -2.59 21.24
CA ALA A 205 -89.27 -1.75 20.56
C ALA A 205 -90.64 -2.42 20.35
N ARG A 206 -90.73 -3.76 20.42
CA ARG A 206 -92.02 -4.49 20.35
C ARG A 206 -92.81 -4.42 21.65
N PHE A 207 -92.14 -4.15 22.78
CA PHE A 207 -92.83 -3.98 24.05
C PHE A 207 -93.50 -2.60 24.07
N LYS A 208 -94.82 -2.57 23.94
CA LYS A 208 -95.61 -1.39 24.31
C LYS A 208 -95.57 -1.26 25.83
N VAL A 209 -94.75 -0.34 26.30
CA VAL A 209 -94.89 0.19 27.65
C VAL A 209 -96.11 1.09 27.59
N ASP A 210 -97.19 0.70 28.24
CA ASP A 210 -98.24 1.65 28.56
C ASP A 210 -97.53 2.82 29.23
N SER A 211 -97.62 4.00 28.62
CA SER A 211 -97.39 5.22 29.37
C SER A 211 -98.32 5.09 30.58
N LEU A 212 -97.73 4.84 31.75
CA LEU A 212 -98.41 4.99 33.02
C LEU A 212 -98.89 6.43 33.02
N THR A 213 -100.11 6.54 32.53
CA THR A 213 -100.91 7.73 32.44
C THR A 213 -101.05 8.10 33.90
N SER A 214 -100.34 9.15 34.27
CA SER A 214 -100.54 9.90 35.49
C SER A 214 -101.96 10.48 35.46
N ALA A 215 -102.94 9.60 35.65
CA ALA A 215 -104.36 9.86 35.58
C ALA A 215 -105.08 8.97 36.60
N ASP A 216 -104.63 8.99 37.86
CA ASP A 216 -105.55 8.81 38.99
C ASP A 216 -105.00 9.45 40.27
N ARG A 217 -105.13 10.78 40.35
CA ARG A 217 -105.18 11.48 41.65
C ARG A 217 -106.47 12.27 41.67
N GLN A 218 -107.55 11.61 42.09
CA GLN A 218 -108.78 12.29 42.49
C GLN A 218 -108.50 13.33 43.59
N PRO A 219 -109.18 14.49 43.57
CA PRO A 219 -109.04 15.49 44.61
C PRO A 219 -109.84 15.07 45.84
N VAL A 220 -109.16 14.82 46.97
CA VAL A 220 -109.84 14.70 48.26
C VAL A 220 -110.22 16.11 48.73
N LYS A 221 -111.50 16.44 48.62
CA LYS A 221 -112.15 17.52 49.35
C LYS A 221 -112.43 17.09 50.80
N LEU A 222 -112.56 18.09 51.68
CA LEU A 222 -113.15 18.12 53.04
C LEU A 222 -112.09 18.08 54.18
N LEU A 223 -112.12 18.91 55.23
CA LEU A 223 -113.14 19.82 55.81
C LEU A 223 -112.43 20.84 56.73
N ASN A 224 -112.97 22.06 56.76
CA ASN A 224 -112.90 23.13 57.79
C ASN A 224 -111.55 23.45 58.46
#